data_AF-A0A0R3R8S1-F1
#
_entry.id   AF-A0A0R3R8S1-F1
#
_cell.length_a   1.000
_cell.length_b   1.000
_cell.length_c   1.000
_cell.angle_alpha   90.00
_cell.angle_beta   90.00
_cell.angle_gamma   90.00
#
_symmetry.space_group_name_H-M   'P 1'
#
loop_
_entity.id
_entity.type
_entity.pdbx_description
1 polymer ?
#
loop_
_entity_poly.entity_id
_entity_poly.type
_entity_poly.pdbx_seq_one_letter_code
_entity_poly.pdbx_strand_id
1 'polypeptide(L)'
;LLDESMSLRKEDVYETEDLPEDDQQMIEDEMNESEEIERVHIDVDNAMKRFKGRLLSTENVDFSDSIVRRKRCGYGGGSYVLEVIGPYADETETLEQKFTRLNCEINDLAESLREQKVSEKPDSCVVHEEDLIAMLETLKALQMNKDDITTCVQSEKK
;
A
#
# COMPACT_ATOMS: atom_id res chain seq x y z
N LEU A 1 -18.00 13.25 -92.01
CA LEU A 1 -18.84 13.77 -90.92
C LEU A 1 -18.52 12.94 -89.70
N LEU A 2 -17.86 13.57 -88.74
CA LEU A 2 -17.52 13.03 -87.43
C LEU A 2 -18.83 12.81 -86.66
N ASP A 3 -19.04 11.61 -86.11
CA ASP A 3 -19.85 11.51 -84.89
C ASP A 3 -19.18 10.50 -83.96
N GLU A 4 -18.34 11.08 -83.12
CA GLU A 4 -17.60 10.47 -82.04
C GLU A 4 -18.58 10.17 -80.91
N SER A 5 -19.40 9.11 -81.05
CA SER A 5 -20.14 8.57 -79.91
C SER A 5 -19.22 7.67 -79.10
N MET A 6 -18.28 8.33 -78.41
CA MET A 6 -17.71 7.81 -77.16
C MET A 6 -18.89 7.57 -76.23
N SER A 7 -19.46 6.36 -76.28
CA SER A 7 -20.38 5.88 -75.26
C SER A 7 -19.65 6.04 -73.94
N LEU A 8 -20.06 7.05 -73.18
CA LEU A 8 -19.55 7.40 -71.87
C LEU A 8 -19.73 6.17 -70.98
N ARG A 9 -18.74 5.29 -70.96
CA ARG A 9 -18.69 4.15 -70.05
C ARG A 9 -18.61 4.76 -68.66
N LYS A 10 -19.76 4.79 -67.98
CA LYS A 10 -19.85 5.13 -66.57
C LYS A 10 -18.95 4.14 -65.84
N GLU A 11 -18.03 4.62 -65.03
CA GLU A 11 -17.11 3.77 -64.28
C GLU A 11 -17.91 2.71 -63.52
N ASP A 12 -17.50 1.45 -63.62
CA ASP A 12 -18.11 0.36 -62.87
C ASP A 12 -17.80 0.59 -61.38
N VAL A 13 -18.80 1.02 -60.63
CA VAL A 13 -18.71 1.27 -59.19
C VAL A 13 -19.06 -0.02 -58.46
N TYR A 14 -18.07 -0.59 -57.78
CA TYR A 14 -18.24 -1.74 -56.90
C TYR A 14 -18.23 -1.25 -55.46
N GLU A 15 -19.42 -0.95 -54.95
CA GLU A 15 -19.65 -0.64 -53.53
C GLU A 15 -20.25 -1.86 -52.84
N THR A 16 -19.88 -2.07 -51.58
CA THR A 16 -20.59 -3.01 -50.70
C THR A 16 -21.98 -2.45 -50.39
N GLU A 17 -23.00 -3.31 -50.30
CA GLU A 17 -24.30 -2.88 -49.79
C GLU A 17 -24.14 -2.57 -48.28
N ASP A 18 -24.03 -1.28 -47.95
CA ASP A 18 -23.96 -0.84 -46.57
C ASP A 18 -25.27 -1.17 -45.84
N LEU A 19 -25.15 -1.78 -44.65
CA LEU A 19 -26.28 -1.96 -43.76
C LEU A 19 -26.79 -0.57 -43.32
N PRO A 20 -28.13 -0.37 -43.22
CA PRO A 20 -28.68 0.88 -42.74
C PRO A 20 -28.13 1.20 -41.34
N GLU A 21 -27.91 2.49 -41.04
CA GLU A 21 -27.30 2.95 -39.79
C GLU A 21 -28.01 2.39 -38.53
N ASP A 22 -29.31 2.14 -38.62
CA ASP A 22 -30.12 1.54 -37.53
C ASP A 22 -29.72 0.08 -37.20
N ASP A 23 -29.18 -0.67 -38.17
CA ASP A 23 -28.75 -2.06 -37.98
C ASP A 23 -27.27 -2.16 -37.53
N GLN A 24 -26.54 -1.05 -37.48
CA GLN A 24 -25.13 -1.00 -37.05
C GLN A 24 -24.98 -1.00 -35.51
N GLN A 25 -26.07 -0.80 -34.77
CA GLN A 25 -26.08 -0.77 -33.30
C GLN A 25 -26.07 -2.17 -32.65
N MET A 26 -25.96 -3.23 -33.44
CA MET A 26 -25.73 -4.59 -32.95
C MET A 26 -24.27 -4.77 -32.51
N ILE A 27 -23.72 -3.81 -31.77
CA ILE A 27 -22.59 -4.08 -30.88
C ILE A 27 -23.23 -4.77 -29.69
N GLU A 28 -23.54 -6.05 -29.86
CA GLU A 28 -23.67 -6.93 -28.71
C GLU A 28 -22.36 -6.75 -27.94
N ASP A 29 -22.46 -6.33 -26.67
CA ASP A 29 -21.31 -6.26 -25.78
C ASP A 29 -20.75 -7.68 -25.64
N GLU A 30 -19.93 -8.10 -26.60
CA GLU A 30 -19.27 -9.40 -26.72
C GLU A 30 -18.24 -9.64 -25.61
N MET A 31 -18.24 -8.80 -24.57
CA MET A 31 -17.71 -9.14 -23.25
C MET A 31 -18.75 -9.99 -22.51
N ASN A 32 -19.20 -11.08 -23.13
CA ASN A 32 -20.10 -12.04 -22.54
C ASN A 32 -19.48 -12.55 -21.22
N GLU A 33 -20.34 -12.67 -20.22
CA GLU A 33 -20.11 -13.18 -18.87
C GLU A 33 -19.08 -14.33 -18.85
N SER A 34 -17.81 -13.99 -18.61
CA SER A 34 -16.79 -15.02 -18.40
C SER A 34 -17.00 -15.60 -17.00
N GLU A 35 -17.16 -16.92 -16.88
CA GLU A 35 -17.34 -17.60 -15.58
C GLU A 35 -16.17 -17.33 -14.61
N GLU A 36 -15.00 -16.96 -15.15
CA GLU A 36 -13.79 -16.63 -14.39
C GLU A 36 -13.67 -15.14 -13.98
N ILE A 37 -14.55 -14.26 -14.47
CA ILE A 37 -14.49 -12.81 -14.21
C ILE A 37 -15.67 -12.38 -13.35
N GLU A 38 -15.40 -11.99 -12.10
CA GLU A 38 -16.41 -11.37 -11.23
C GLU A 38 -16.54 -9.86 -11.54
N ARG A 39 -17.77 -9.42 -11.84
CA ARG A 39 -18.08 -8.00 -12.02
C ARG A 39 -18.62 -7.41 -10.72
N VAL A 40 -17.83 -6.52 -10.12
CA VAL A 40 -18.23 -5.81 -8.90
C VAL A 40 -18.94 -4.51 -9.26
N HIS A 41 -20.16 -4.32 -8.78
CA HIS A 41 -20.86 -3.05 -8.92
C HIS A 41 -20.25 -2.00 -7.97
N ILE A 42 -19.87 -0.85 -8.51
CA ILE A 42 -19.28 0.24 -7.75
C ILE A 42 -20.38 1.24 -7.36
N ASP A 43 -20.75 1.23 -6.08
CA ASP A 43 -21.59 2.27 -5.48
C ASP A 43 -20.70 3.46 -5.07
N VAL A 44 -20.80 4.55 -5.83
CA VAL A 44 -20.01 5.78 -5.63
C VAL A 44 -20.33 6.45 -4.30
N ASP A 45 -21.61 6.46 -3.89
CA ASP A 45 -22.04 7.12 -2.66
C ASP A 45 -21.53 6.36 -1.43
N ASN A 46 -21.57 5.02 -1.49
CA ASN A 46 -21.01 4.18 -0.45
C ASN A 46 -19.47 4.30 -0.41
N ALA A 47 -18.80 4.25 -1.56
CA ALA A 47 -17.35 4.44 -1.64
C ALA A 47 -16.92 5.78 -1.03
N MET A 48 -17.58 6.88 -1.40
CA MET A 48 -17.33 8.20 -0.80
C MET A 48 -17.46 8.14 0.71
N LYS A 49 -18.57 7.57 1.24
CA LYS A 49 -18.80 7.49 2.70
C LYS A 49 -17.69 6.73 3.41
N ARG A 50 -17.16 5.66 2.80
CA ARG A 50 -16.08 4.85 3.37
C ARG A 50 -14.74 5.57 3.44
N PHE A 51 -14.45 6.42 2.47
CA PHE A 51 -13.20 7.19 2.42
C PHE A 51 -13.31 8.59 3.03
N LYS A 52 -14.52 9.08 3.31
CA LYS A 52 -14.75 10.38 3.95
C LYS A 52 -14.02 10.45 5.29
N GLY A 53 -13.22 11.50 5.47
CA GLY A 53 -12.45 11.73 6.68
C GLY A 53 -11.13 10.96 6.76
N ARG A 54 -10.82 10.08 5.80
CA ARG A 54 -9.48 9.51 5.65
C ARG A 54 -8.60 10.51 4.92
N LEU A 55 -7.61 11.05 5.62
CA LEU A 55 -6.64 11.98 5.06
C LEU A 55 -5.34 11.24 4.74
N LEU A 56 -4.72 11.60 3.63
CA LEU A 56 -3.39 11.12 3.24
C LEU A 56 -2.39 12.26 3.43
N SER A 57 -1.26 11.97 4.07
CA SER A 57 -0.13 12.90 4.09
C SER A 57 0.58 12.85 2.74
N THR A 58 0.87 14.02 2.18
CA THR A 58 1.68 14.18 0.96
C THR A 58 3.13 14.55 1.28
N GLU A 59 3.48 14.58 2.56
CA GLU A 59 4.81 14.96 3.01
C GLU A 59 5.84 13.87 2.68
N ASN A 60 6.98 14.27 2.11
CA ASN A 60 8.12 13.39 1.80
C ASN A 60 7.82 12.20 0.87
N VAL A 61 6.76 12.31 0.06
CA VAL A 61 6.37 11.30 -0.94
C VAL A 61 7.22 11.42 -2.19
N ASP A 62 7.81 10.31 -2.64
CA ASP A 62 8.65 10.27 -3.84
C ASP A 62 8.41 8.95 -4.62
N PHE A 63 7.82 9.05 -5.82
CA PHE A 63 7.55 7.91 -6.71
C PHE A 63 8.55 7.77 -7.86
N SER A 64 9.56 8.64 -7.92
CA SER A 64 10.55 8.53 -9.01
C SER A 64 11.38 7.25 -8.87
N ASP A 65 12.14 6.87 -9.89
CA ASP A 65 12.99 5.66 -9.91
C ASP A 65 14.49 5.94 -9.69
N SER A 66 14.81 7.03 -9.01
CA SER A 66 16.17 7.40 -8.63
C SER A 66 16.69 6.50 -7.51
N ILE A 67 17.88 5.97 -7.75
CA ILE A 67 18.63 5.09 -6.84
C ILE A 67 19.24 5.95 -5.74
N VAL A 68 18.47 6.21 -4.70
CA VAL A 68 18.92 6.89 -3.47
C VAL A 68 19.03 5.86 -2.35
N ARG A 69 19.93 6.09 -1.38
CA ARG A 69 20.15 5.18 -0.23
C ARG A 69 18.93 5.05 0.69
N ARG A 70 18.02 6.02 0.67
CA ARG A 70 16.79 6.06 1.47
C ARG A 70 15.67 5.29 0.76
N LYS A 71 14.92 4.46 1.49
CA LYS A 71 13.69 3.87 0.96
C LYS A 71 12.71 4.99 0.61
N ARG A 72 12.15 4.92 -0.59
CA ARG A 72 11.14 5.88 -1.03
C ARG A 72 9.80 5.49 -0.47
N CYS A 73 9.21 6.39 0.30
CA CYS A 73 7.87 6.22 0.82
C CYS A 73 6.89 6.77 -0.21
N GLY A 74 5.94 5.94 -0.64
CA GLY A 74 4.71 6.43 -1.27
C GLY A 74 3.85 7.16 -0.24
N TYR A 75 2.55 7.27 -0.49
CA TYR A 75 1.62 7.76 0.53
C TYR A 75 1.65 6.84 1.76
N GLY A 76 2.37 7.25 2.80
CA GLY A 76 2.47 6.55 4.07
C GLY A 76 1.15 6.65 4.83
N GLY A 77 0.32 5.62 4.73
CA GLY A 77 -0.89 5.47 5.52
C GLY A 77 -0.56 4.86 6.88
N GLY A 78 -0.28 5.70 7.88
CA GLY A 78 -0.23 5.26 9.28
C GLY A 78 0.90 5.88 10.07
N SER A 79 0.56 6.34 11.27
CA SER A 79 1.47 6.84 12.32
C SER A 79 2.53 5.84 12.77
N TYR A 80 2.60 4.64 12.19
CA TYR A 80 3.46 3.55 12.60
C TYR A 80 4.37 3.15 11.45
N VAL A 81 5.37 3.99 11.21
CA VAL A 81 6.54 3.58 10.45
C VAL A 81 7.38 2.73 11.42
N LEU A 82 7.18 1.40 11.41
CA LEU A 82 8.02 0.40 12.08
C LEU A 82 9.41 0.29 11.42
N GLU A 83 9.93 1.37 10.85
CA GLU A 83 11.26 1.37 10.26
C GLU A 83 12.27 1.70 11.35
N VAL A 84 13.06 0.70 11.72
CA VAL A 84 14.30 0.92 12.47
C VAL A 84 15.27 1.60 11.51
N ILE A 85 15.70 2.81 11.86
CA ILE A 85 16.68 3.57 11.09
C ILE A 85 18.00 2.79 11.13
N GLY A 86 18.56 2.47 9.96
CA GLY A 86 19.84 1.77 9.86
C GLY A 86 21.02 2.65 10.32
N PRO A 87 22.14 2.05 10.74
CA PRO A 87 23.30 2.77 11.30
C PRO A 87 24.01 3.74 10.33
N TYR A 88 23.64 3.72 9.05
CA TYR A 88 24.21 4.57 7.98
C TYR A 88 23.20 5.56 7.40
N ALA A 89 22.06 5.76 8.06
CA ALA A 89 21.11 6.79 7.68
C ALA A 89 21.54 8.15 8.25
N ASP A 90 21.45 9.20 7.44
CA ASP A 90 21.77 10.58 7.85
C ASP A 90 20.64 11.23 8.70
N GLU A 91 19.64 10.45 9.10
CA GLU A 91 18.44 10.91 9.84
C GLU A 91 18.49 10.47 11.31
N THR A 92 18.07 11.36 12.20
CA THR A 92 17.93 11.05 13.63
C THR A 92 16.61 10.31 13.89
N GLU A 93 16.65 9.23 14.66
CA GLU A 93 15.47 8.47 15.08
C GLU A 93 14.39 9.36 15.72
N THR A 94 13.14 9.18 15.27
CA THR A 94 11.99 9.68 16.03
C THR A 94 11.85 8.93 17.35
N LEU A 95 11.16 9.51 18.33
CA LEU A 95 10.95 8.87 19.64
C LEU A 95 10.24 7.52 19.53
N GLU A 96 9.32 7.37 18.57
CA GLU A 96 8.60 6.12 18.34
C GLU A 96 9.51 5.05 17.72
N GLN A 97 10.29 5.41 16.70
CA GLN A 97 11.28 4.49 16.11
C GLN A 97 12.34 4.06 17.13
N LYS A 98 12.80 5.00 17.97
CA LYS A 98 13.73 4.71 19.05
C LYS A 98 13.13 3.75 20.08
N PHE A 99 11.86 3.93 20.43
CA PHE A 99 11.14 3.00 21.31
C PHE A 99 11.06 1.61 20.69
N THR A 100 10.70 1.50 19.41
CA THR A 100 10.67 0.23 18.67
C THR A 100 12.03 -0.45 18.65
N ARG A 101 13.11 0.28 18.32
CA ARG A 101 14.48 -0.25 18.32
C ARG A 101 14.86 -0.80 19.69
N LEU A 102 14.62 -0.04 20.76
CA LEU A 102 14.93 -0.49 22.12
C LEU A 102 14.14 -1.75 22.50
N ASN A 103 12.87 -1.85 22.09
CA ASN A 103 12.08 -3.05 22.32
C ASN A 103 12.68 -4.26 21.59
N CYS A 104 13.13 -4.09 20.34
CA CYS A 104 13.86 -5.14 19.61
C CYS A 104 15.17 -5.52 20.30
N GLU A 105 16.01 -4.55 20.66
CA GLU A 105 17.30 -4.79 21.33
C GLU A 105 17.15 -5.55 22.65
N ILE A 106 16.11 -5.26 23.45
CA ILE A 106 15.83 -5.98 24.70
C ILE A 106 15.37 -7.42 24.42
N ASN A 107 14.57 -7.64 23.37
CA ASN A 107 14.16 -8.99 22.97
C ASN A 107 15.36 -9.82 22.49
N ASP A 108 16.23 -9.24 21.66
CA ASP A 108 17.45 -9.88 21.16
C ASP A 108 18.40 -10.24 22.31
N LEU A 109 18.52 -9.35 23.31
CA LEU A 109 19.30 -9.61 24.51
C LEU A 109 18.70 -10.76 25.34
N ALA A 110 17.39 -10.81 25.50
CA ALA A 110 16.70 -11.89 26.22
C ALA A 110 16.82 -13.23 25.48
N GLU A 111 16.86 -13.24 24.15
CA GLU A 111 17.13 -14.43 23.34
C GLU A 111 18.59 -14.89 23.49
N SER A 112 19.55 -13.98 23.36
CA SER A 112 20.98 -14.26 23.55
C SER A 112 21.27 -14.87 24.94
N LEU A 113 20.58 -14.40 25.98
CA LEU A 113 20.69 -14.97 27.33
C LEU A 113 20.13 -16.38 27.44
N ARG A 114 19.01 -16.65 26.77
CA ARG A 114 18.43 -18.00 26.70
C ARG A 114 19.37 -18.96 25.98
N GLU A 115 19.97 -18.53 24.88
CA GLU A 115 21.00 -19.31 24.16
C GLU A 115 22.23 -19.58 25.02
N GLN A 116 22.69 -18.59 25.78
CA GLN A 116 23.85 -18.74 26.66
C GLN A 116 23.60 -19.70 27.83
N LYS A 117 22.39 -19.68 28.42
CA LYS A 117 21.95 -20.66 29.43
C LYS A 117 21.93 -22.09 28.88
N VAL A 118 21.54 -22.26 27.60
CA VAL A 118 21.54 -23.57 26.92
C VAL A 118 22.97 -24.03 26.57
N SER A 119 23.91 -23.10 26.32
CA SER A 119 25.28 -23.40 25.90
C SER A 119 26.27 -23.71 27.04
N GLU A 120 25.86 -23.71 28.31
CA GLU A 120 26.71 -23.97 29.50
C GLU A 120 28.09 -23.24 29.51
N LYS A 121 28.20 -22.05 28.90
CA LYS A 121 29.41 -21.21 29.03
C LYS A 121 29.30 -20.39 30.31
N PRO A 122 30.19 -20.58 31.30
CA PRO A 122 30.13 -19.87 32.57
C PRO A 122 30.74 -18.48 32.40
N ASP A 123 30.02 -17.59 31.71
CA ASP A 123 30.36 -16.18 31.67
C ASP A 123 29.43 -15.41 32.61
N SER A 124 30.03 -14.45 33.31
CA SER A 124 29.50 -13.66 34.42
C SER A 124 28.32 -12.79 34.01
N CYS A 125 27.17 -13.39 33.70
CA CYS A 125 25.99 -12.63 33.39
C CYS A 125 25.46 -11.95 34.66
N VAL A 126 25.57 -10.62 34.68
CA VAL A 126 25.08 -9.76 35.77
C VAL A 126 23.57 -9.52 35.63
N VAL A 127 22.98 -9.84 34.48
CA VAL A 127 21.59 -9.52 34.12
C VAL A 127 20.73 -10.77 34.22
N HIS A 128 19.67 -10.72 35.02
CA HIS A 128 18.72 -11.80 35.16
C HIS A 128 17.70 -11.79 34.01
N GLU A 129 17.29 -12.97 33.56
CA GLU A 129 16.31 -13.11 32.47
C GLU A 129 14.94 -12.57 32.90
N GLU A 130 14.59 -12.78 34.17
CA GLU A 130 13.36 -12.33 34.80
C GLU A 130 13.24 -10.79 34.73
N ASP A 131 14.35 -10.07 34.92
CA ASP A 131 14.39 -8.60 34.86
C ASP A 131 14.16 -8.08 33.43
N LEU A 132 14.68 -8.79 32.41
CA LEU A 132 14.45 -8.45 31.00
C LEU A 132 12.99 -8.71 30.59
N ILE A 133 12.41 -9.81 31.06
CA ILE A 133 10.99 -10.13 30.83
C ILE A 133 10.11 -9.07 31.46
N ALA A 134 10.40 -8.66 32.70
CA ALA A 134 9.66 -7.59 33.37
C ALA A 134 9.75 -6.27 32.60
N MET A 135 10.93 -5.90 32.09
CA MET A 135 11.07 -4.72 31.22
C MET A 135 10.23 -4.83 29.95
N LEU A 136 10.22 -5.97 29.27
CA LEU A 136 9.40 -6.18 28.07
C LEU A 136 7.89 -6.09 28.37
N GLU A 137 7.43 -6.60 29.51
CA GLU A 137 6.04 -6.47 29.93
C GLU A 137 5.66 -5.01 30.19
N THR A 138 6.54 -4.23 30.84
CA THR A 138 6.30 -2.80 31.04
C THR A 138 6.25 -2.03 29.71
N LEU A 139 7.13 -2.36 28.76
CA LEU A 139 7.11 -1.75 27.42
C LEU A 139 5.83 -2.09 26.66
N LYS A 140 5.36 -3.33 26.73
CA LYS A 140 4.08 -3.75 26.14
C LYS A 140 2.90 -3.00 26.76
N ALA A 141 2.88 -2.84 28.09
CA ALA A 141 1.81 -2.11 28.77
C ALA A 141 1.77 -0.62 28.34
N LEU A 142 2.93 0.02 28.17
CA LEU A 142 3.03 1.39 27.66
C LEU A 142 2.52 1.50 26.21
N GLN A 143 2.74 0.47 25.39
CA GLN A 143 2.25 0.42 24.01
C GLN A 143 0.72 0.32 23.94
N MET A 144 0.07 -0.46 24.82
CA MET A 144 -1.40 -0.56 24.88
C MET A 144 -2.07 0.75 25.31
N ASN A 145 -1.49 1.46 26.28
CA ASN A 145 -2.01 2.77 26.71
C ASN A 145 -1.99 3.83 25.60
N LYS A 146 -1.07 3.71 24.63
CA LYS A 146 -0.99 4.60 23.46
C LYS A 146 -2.18 4.37 22.50
N ASP A 147 -2.59 3.12 22.31
CA ASP A 147 -3.72 2.77 21.44
C ASP A 147 -5.05 3.28 22.04
N ASP A 148 -5.19 3.26 23.37
CA ASP A 148 -6.36 3.80 24.09
C ASP A 148 -6.44 5.34 24.06
N ILE A 149 -5.30 6.05 24.14
CA ILE A 149 -5.29 7.53 24.05
C ILE A 149 -5.65 7.99 22.63
N THR A 150 -5.22 7.25 21.60
CA THR A 150 -5.48 7.61 20.20
C THR A 150 -6.97 7.45 19.84
N THR A 151 -7.67 6.50 20.48
CA THR A 151 -9.13 6.34 20.32
C THR A 151 -9.94 7.39 21.09
N CYS A 152 -9.47 7.82 22.26
CA CYS A 152 -10.17 8.81 23.09
C CYS A 152 -10.16 10.24 22.51
N VAL A 153 -9.05 10.67 21.89
CA VAL A 153 -8.92 12.02 21.31
C VAL A 153 -9.85 12.21 20.08
N GLN A 154 -10.31 11.14 19.43
CA GLN A 154 -11.28 11.22 18.34
C GLN A 154 -12.73 11.43 18.83
N SER A 155 -13.04 11.13 20.08
CA SER A 155 -14.40 11.27 20.65
C SER A 155 -14.72 12.65 21.24
N GLU A 156 -13.72 13.50 21.49
CA GLU A 156 -13.92 14.79 22.19
C GLU A 156 -14.11 16.02 21.27
N LYS A 157 -14.00 15.85 19.94
CA LYS A 157 -14.31 16.92 18.98
C LYS A 157 -15.60 16.61 18.23
N LYS A 158 -16.72 16.76 18.93
CA LYS A 158 -18.07 16.76 18.35
C LYS A 158 -18.64 18.17 18.33
#